data_AF-A0A524NEE4-F1
#
_entry.id   AF-A0A524NEE4-F1
#
_cell.length_a   1.000
_cell.length_b   1.000
_cell.length_c   1.000
_cell.angle_alpha   90.00
_cell.angle_beta   90.00
_cell.angle_gamma   90.00
#
_symmetry.space_group_name_H-M   'P 1'
#
loop_
_entity.id
_entity.type
_entity.pdbx_description
1 polymer ?
#
loop_
_entity_poly.entity_id
_entity_poly.type
_entity_poly.pdbx_seq_one_letter_code
_entity_poly.pdbx_strand_id
1 'polypeptide(L)' 'MNANSQQIRIAIVDDHTMLREGLRKILSMEDDLTVVADTDDARQAANIVRET' A
#
# COMPACT_ATOMS: atom_id res chain seq x y z
N MET A 1 -4.77 -24.53 12.10
CA MET A 1 -4.47 -23.12 11.78
C MET A 1 -5.38 -22.74 10.63
N ASN A 2 -6.46 -22.01 10.88
CA ASN A 2 -7.28 -21.39 9.84
C ASN A 2 -7.92 -20.16 10.50
N ALA A 3 -7.11 -19.16 10.80
CA ALA A 3 -7.61 -17.81 10.89
C ALA A 3 -7.65 -17.32 9.45
N ASN A 4 -8.83 -16.92 8.98
CA ASN A 4 -9.02 -16.26 7.71
C ASN A 4 -8.35 -14.87 7.83
N SER A 5 -7.02 -14.81 7.73
CA SER A 5 -6.24 -13.57 7.81
C SER A 5 -6.40 -12.83 6.49
N GLN A 6 -7.50 -12.10 6.37
CA GLN A 6 -7.70 -11.14 5.27
C GLN A 6 -6.57 -10.11 5.37
N GLN A 7 -5.55 -10.24 4.50
CA GLN A 7 -4.49 -9.26 4.40
C GLN A 7 -5.09 -7.87 4.13
N ILE A 8 -4.68 -6.89 4.92
CA ILE A 8 -5.05 -5.49 4.74
C ILE A 8 -4.22 -4.95 3.58
N ARG A 9 -4.91 -4.57 2.50
CA ARG A 9 -4.30 -4.01 1.30
C ARG A 9 -4.15 -2.51 1.46
N ILE A 10 -2.95 -1.99 1.17
CA ILE A 10 -2.58 -0.59 1.35
C ILE A 10 -2.14 -0.01 0.02
N ALA A 11 -2.67 1.17 -0.32
CA ALA A 11 -2.16 2.01 -1.38
C ALA A 11 -1.57 3.29 -0.76
N ILE A 12 -0.39 3.71 -1.22
CA ILE A 12 0.32 4.90 -0.69
C ILE A 12 0.22 6.02 -1.73
N VAL A 13 -0.24 7.21 -1.32
CA VAL A 13 -0.35 8.39 -2.18
C VAL A 13 0.35 9.54 -1.51
N ASP A 14 1.51 9.93 -2.03
CA ASP A 14 2.33 11.01 -1.48
C ASP A 14 3.32 11.51 -2.55
N ASP A 15 3.51 12.82 -2.68
CA ASP A 15 4.39 13.42 -3.68
C ASP A 15 5.89 13.32 -3.33
N HIS A 16 6.24 12.81 -2.15
CA HIS A 16 7.61 12.65 -1.68
C HIS A 16 8.09 11.19 -1.76
N THR A 17 8.96 10.89 -2.71
CA THR A 17 9.50 9.53 -2.96
C THR A 17 10.11 8.87 -1.71
N MET A 18 10.94 9.60 -0.95
CA MET A 18 11.60 9.04 0.25
C MET A 18 10.61 8.56 1.31
N LEU A 19 9.47 9.26 1.45
CA LEU A 19 8.43 8.86 2.40
C LEU A 19 7.73 7.58 1.93
N ARG A 20 7.38 7.48 0.64
CA ARG A 20 6.76 6.27 0.07
C ARG A 20 7.64 5.04 0.25
N GLU A 21 8.93 5.15 -0.04
CA GLU A 21 9.89 4.06 0.13
C GLU A 21 10.03 3.65 1.60
N GLY A 22 10.11 4.62 2.52
CA GLY A 22 10.17 4.39 3.96
C GLY A 22 8.92 3.68 4.49
N LEU A 23 7.74 4.17 4.11
CA LEU A 23 6.46 3.58 4.49
C LEU A 23 6.30 2.16 3.92
N ARG A 24 6.63 1.95 2.64
CA ARG A 24 6.58 0.61 2.02
C ARG A 24 7.46 -0.37 2.80
N LYS A 25 8.67 0.04 3.18
CA LYS A 25 9.59 -0.80 3.95
C LYS A 25 9.03 -1.15 5.32
N ILE A 26 8.52 -0.18 6.07
CA ILE A 26 7.94 -0.41 7.41
C ILE A 26 6.71 -1.31 7.32
N LEU A 27 5.77 -0.99 6.44
CA LEU A 27 4.52 -1.74 6.28
C LEU A 27 4.74 -3.18 5.79
N SER A 28 5.80 -3.43 5.02
CA SER A 28 6.17 -4.79 4.58
C SER A 28 6.70 -5.69 5.69
N MET A 29 6.98 -5.15 6.88
CA MET A 29 7.42 -5.94 8.04
C MET A 29 6.25 -6.56 8.80
N GLU A 30 5.02 -6.09 8.56
CA GLU A 30 3.81 -6.60 9.21
C GLU A 30 3.21 -7.73 8.37
N ASP A 31 2.97 -8.89 8.99
CA ASP A 31 2.52 -10.11 8.30
C ASP A 31 1.09 -10.01 7.74
N ASP A 32 0.27 -9.10 8.28
CA ASP A 32 -1.12 -8.90 7.89
C ASP A 32 -1.31 -7.73 6.90
N LEU A 33 -0.25 -7.00 6.55
CA LEU A 33 -0.32 -5.85 5.65
C LEU A 33 0.28 -6.18 4.27
N THR A 34 -0.22 -5.55 3.22
CA THR A 34 0.36 -5.63 1.88
C THR A 34 0.20 -4.33 1.12
N VAL A 35 1.32 -3.72 0.75
CA VAL A 35 1.33 -2.53 -0.12
C VAL A 35 1.15 -2.97 -1.57
N VAL A 36 -0.05 -2.75 -2.10
CA VAL A 36 -0.46 -3.18 -3.45
C VAL A 36 -0.10 -2.16 -4.53
N ALA A 37 0.08 -0.89 -4.17
CA ALA A 37 0.45 0.18 -5.08
C ALA A 37 0.98 1.41 -4.33
N ASP A 38 1.74 2.24 -5.03
CA ASP A 38 2.14 3.57 -4.59
C ASP A 38 2.21 4.55 -5.76
N THR A 39 1.92 5.83 -5.52
CA THR A 39 1.90 6.88 -6.54
C THR A 39 2.22 8.24 -5.94
N ASP A 40 2.81 9.14 -6.74
CA ASP A 40 2.95 10.57 -6.44
C ASP A 40 1.78 11.42 -6.99
N ASP A 41 0.93 10.83 -7.83
CA ASP A 41 -0.17 11.52 -8.50
C ASP A 41 -1.54 11.06 -7.96
N ALA A 42 -2.33 12.02 -7.49
CA ALA A 42 -3.69 11.82 -7.02
C ALA A 42 -4.64 11.29 -8.12
N ARG A 43 -4.38 11.56 -9.40
CA ARG A 43 -5.20 11.01 -10.50
C ARG A 43 -4.98 9.51 -10.66
N GLN A 44 -3.74 9.05 -10.51
CA GLN A 44 -3.41 7.62 -10.53
C GLN A 44 -3.96 6.89 -9.30
N ALA A 45 -4.06 7.56 -8.15
CA ALA A 45 -4.66 6.98 -6.94
C ALA A 45 -6.08 6.45 -7.15
N ALA A 46 -6.91 7.18 -7.92
CA ALA A 46 -8.28 6.75 -8.21
C ALA A 46 -8.33 5.47 -9.07
N ASN A 47 -7.35 5.27 -9.96
CA ASN A 47 -7.24 4.05 -10.76
C ASN A 47 -6.78 2.88 -9.89
N ILE A 48 -5.76 3.10 -9.05
CA ILE A 48 -5.26 2.13 -8.09
C ILE A 48 -6.42 1.58 -7.24
N VAL A 49 -7.24 2.46 -6.63
CA VAL A 49 -8.37 2.04 -5.78
C VAL A 49 -9.42 1.23 -6.54
N ARG A 50 -9.58 1.46 -7.85
CA ARG A 50 -10.56 0.72 -8.67
C ARG A 50 -10.06 -0.63 -9.14
N GLU A 51 -8.74 -0.79 -9.27
CA GLU A 51 -8.10 -1.98 -9.87
C GLU A 51 -7.60 -2.99 -8.84
N THR A 52 -7.51 -2.61 -7.55
CA THR A 52 -7.05 -3.46 -6.44
C THR A 52 -8.18 -3.90 -5.50
#